data_AF-A0A936INH3-F1
#
_entry.id   AF-A0A936INH3-F1
#
_cell.length_a   1.000
_cell.length_b   1.000
_cell.length_c   1.000
_cell.angle_alpha   90.00
_cell.angle_beta   90.00
_cell.angle_gamma   90.00
#
_symmetry.space_group_name_H-M   'P 1'
#
loop_
_entity.id
_entity.type
_entity.pdbx_description
1 polymer ?
#
loop_
_entity_poly.entity_id
_entity_poly.type
_entity_poly.pdbx_seq_one_letter_code
_entity_poly.pdbx_strand_id
1 'polypeptide(L)'
;MNLCDELQRLSARMRDPELGREQRSRLRSMSRRKIALLTRDLRAIRQRGPLAQVMKQYRLTPQDFLVLAHLLQRHLRAEDPAVQGRVLLSAVFETSFEVLTGLDLLRDGSPLRASGLVVVDDDEEHPDDLLEARFRVSEEALNAFRDEAIGFVPEDLRRSGVDRYASNREFLIDLRILHNLYKERSERVFHPDRWDRLHSTPLSPGRGLTRRIETMWRRVRTRLDHSEDRARFPAVRFMVEYMLTEPEMVIVVHLLFKELYEGSAYADAVELVRLVSADEAQLIDNRKLIVPHGALRRGEILNVEAMIEGRDLTSEVHLADWVVL
;
A
#
# COMPACT_ATOMS: atom_id res chain seq x y z
N MET A 1 28.86 7.66 -18.81
CA MET A 1 27.78 8.40 -19.49
C MET A 1 26.49 7.64 -19.20
N ASN A 2 25.47 8.26 -18.60
CA ASN A 2 24.30 7.56 -18.06
C ASN A 2 23.33 7.15 -19.19
N LEU A 3 22.80 5.93 -19.18
CA LEU A 3 21.88 5.38 -20.19
C LEU A 3 20.63 6.27 -20.35
N CYS A 4 20.19 6.90 -19.27
CA CYS A 4 19.10 7.88 -19.27
C CYS A 4 19.43 9.17 -20.05
N ASP A 5 20.68 9.64 -20.01
CA ASP A 5 21.12 10.84 -20.74
C ASP A 5 21.18 10.57 -22.25
N GLU A 6 21.54 9.34 -22.62
CA GLU A 6 21.56 8.92 -24.01
C GLU A 6 20.16 8.78 -24.60
N LEU A 7 19.20 8.24 -23.83
CA LEU A 7 17.79 8.21 -24.21
C LEU A 7 17.21 9.62 -24.38
N GLN A 8 17.60 10.56 -23.51
CA GLN A 8 17.19 11.96 -23.63
C GLN A 8 17.76 12.63 -24.87
N ARG A 9 19.03 12.40 -25.22
CA ARG A 9 19.63 12.92 -26.46
C ARG A 9 18.95 12.36 -27.70
N LEU A 10 18.55 11.08 -27.67
CA LEU A 10 17.79 10.47 -28.75
C LEU A 10 16.39 11.09 -28.85
N SER A 11 15.70 11.30 -27.72
CA SER A 11 14.39 11.97 -27.67
C SER A 11 14.44 13.42 -28.18
N ALA A 12 15.45 14.19 -27.75
CA ALA A 12 15.66 15.56 -28.20
C ALA A 12 15.94 15.62 -29.71
N ARG A 13 16.79 14.73 -30.23
CA ARG A 13 17.03 14.63 -31.68
C ARG A 13 15.75 14.27 -32.44
N MET A 14 14.94 13.35 -31.94
CA MET A 14 13.69 12.96 -32.62
C MET A 14 12.65 14.08 -32.75
N ARG A 15 12.75 15.15 -31.94
CA ARG A 15 11.86 16.32 -32.02
C ARG A 15 12.26 17.33 -33.10
N ASP A 16 13.41 17.15 -33.74
CA ASP A 16 13.88 18.04 -34.81
C ASP A 16 12.97 17.90 -36.06
N PRO A 17 12.30 19.00 -36.48
CA PRO A 17 11.40 19.00 -37.63
C PRO A 17 12.11 18.74 -38.96
N GLU A 18 13.43 19.01 -39.05
CA GLU A 18 14.22 18.87 -40.28
C GLU A 18 14.69 17.41 -40.54
N LEU A 19 14.54 16.53 -39.56
CA LEU A 19 14.91 15.12 -39.72
C LEU A 19 13.97 14.39 -40.68
N GLY A 20 14.57 13.74 -41.68
CA GLY A 20 13.87 12.84 -42.59
C GLY A 20 13.25 11.63 -41.87
N ARG A 21 12.18 11.07 -42.44
CA ARG A 21 11.47 9.88 -41.89
C ARG A 21 12.40 8.72 -41.56
N GLU A 22 13.39 8.46 -42.42
CA GLU A 22 14.34 7.36 -42.25
C GLU A 22 15.28 7.59 -41.06
N GLN A 23 15.75 8.82 -40.86
CA GLN A 23 16.61 9.17 -39.72
C GLN A 23 15.85 9.12 -38.40
N ARG A 24 14.58 9.55 -38.38
CA ARG A 24 13.70 9.39 -37.20
C ARG A 24 13.47 7.92 -36.87
N SER A 25 13.24 7.07 -37.87
CA SER A 25 13.08 5.62 -37.68
C SER A 25 14.34 4.98 -37.07
N ARG A 26 15.54 5.39 -37.52
CA ARG A 26 16.82 4.92 -36.94
C ARG A 26 17.02 5.38 -35.50
N LEU A 27 16.73 6.64 -35.18
CA LEU A 27 16.83 7.18 -33.81
C LEU A 27 15.85 6.49 -32.85
N ARG A 28 14.62 6.22 -33.30
CA ARG A 28 13.62 5.43 -32.54
C ARG A 28 14.08 4.00 -32.30
N SER A 29 14.60 3.33 -33.33
CA SER A 29 15.18 1.98 -33.21
C SER A 29 16.33 1.94 -32.20
N MET A 30 17.21 2.95 -32.18
CA MET A 30 18.28 3.05 -31.19
C MET A 30 17.74 3.32 -29.78
N SER A 31 16.74 4.19 -29.65
CA SER A 31 16.06 4.46 -28.36
C SER A 31 15.46 3.17 -27.80
N ARG A 32 14.77 2.39 -28.63
CA ARG A 32 14.20 1.09 -28.26
C ARG A 32 15.26 0.06 -27.86
N ARG A 33 16.38 -0.02 -28.57
CA ARG A 33 17.49 -0.91 -28.14
C ARG A 33 18.04 -0.49 -26.78
N LYS A 34 18.17 0.81 -26.53
CA LYS A 34 18.64 1.32 -25.23
C LYS A 34 17.60 1.14 -24.12
N ILE A 35 16.31 1.31 -24.42
CA ILE A 35 15.21 0.98 -23.52
C ILE A 35 15.18 -0.53 -23.23
N ALA A 36 15.35 -1.38 -24.23
CA ALA A 36 15.39 -2.83 -24.04
C ALA A 36 16.61 -3.28 -23.23
N LEU A 37 17.76 -2.61 -23.40
CA LEU A 37 18.93 -2.76 -22.54
C LEU A 37 18.62 -2.29 -21.12
N LEU A 38 17.96 -1.14 -20.95
CA LEU A 38 17.54 -0.63 -19.65
C LEU A 38 16.56 -1.59 -18.97
N THR A 39 15.58 -2.14 -19.68
CA THR A 39 14.66 -3.17 -19.19
C THR A 39 15.38 -4.48 -18.86
N ARG A 40 16.37 -4.89 -19.65
CA ARG A 40 17.20 -6.07 -19.38
C ARG A 40 18.09 -5.86 -18.16
N ASP A 41 18.70 -4.70 -18.03
CA ASP A 41 19.57 -4.33 -16.93
C ASP A 41 18.75 -4.17 -15.65
N LEU A 42 17.55 -3.60 -15.73
CA LEU A 42 16.59 -3.54 -14.62
C LEU A 42 15.96 -4.89 -14.27
N ARG A 43 15.85 -5.82 -15.21
CA ARG A 43 15.53 -7.24 -14.93
C ARG A 43 16.71 -7.96 -14.29
N ALA A 44 17.94 -7.53 -14.59
CA ALA A 44 19.18 -8.08 -14.04
C ALA A 44 19.49 -7.50 -12.65
N ILE A 45 19.08 -6.26 -12.37
CA ILE A 45 18.85 -5.78 -11.01
C ILE A 45 17.80 -6.72 -10.46
N ARG A 46 18.22 -7.62 -9.56
CA ARG A 46 17.31 -8.45 -8.78
C ARG A 46 16.47 -7.48 -7.94
N GLN A 47 15.40 -6.96 -8.53
CA GLN A 47 14.43 -6.15 -7.81
C GLN A 47 13.91 -7.06 -6.70
N ARG A 48 14.28 -6.72 -5.48
CA ARG A 48 14.05 -7.52 -4.27
C ARG A 48 13.27 -6.73 -3.24
N GLY A 49 13.03 -5.45 -3.48
CA GLY A 49 12.26 -4.58 -2.61
C GLY A 49 10.79 -4.46 -3.03
N PRO A 50 10.10 -3.42 -2.52
CA PRO A 50 8.65 -3.28 -2.62
C PRO A 50 8.15 -3.21 -4.06
N LEU A 51 8.90 -2.53 -4.93
CA LEU A 51 8.50 -2.34 -6.32
C LEU A 51 8.44 -3.68 -7.06
N ALA A 52 9.43 -4.55 -6.83
CA ALA A 52 9.46 -5.88 -7.41
C ALA A 52 8.21 -6.70 -7.08
N GLN A 53 7.76 -6.58 -5.83
CA GLN A 53 6.59 -7.28 -5.34
C GLN A 53 5.32 -6.75 -6.00
N VAL A 54 5.18 -5.43 -6.12
CA VAL A 54 4.05 -4.82 -6.84
C VAL A 54 4.06 -5.26 -8.31
N MET A 55 5.22 -5.24 -8.97
CA MET A 55 5.37 -5.68 -10.35
C MET A 55 4.94 -7.14 -10.54
N LYS A 56 5.37 -8.04 -9.64
CA LYS A 56 5.01 -9.46 -9.67
C LYS A 56 3.53 -9.68 -9.36
N GLN A 57 3.01 -9.00 -8.36
CA GLN A 57 1.64 -9.14 -7.87
C GLN A 57 0.62 -8.71 -8.93
N TYR A 58 0.85 -7.56 -9.57
CA TYR A 58 -0.04 -7.01 -10.57
C TYR A 58 0.30 -7.46 -12.00
N ARG A 59 1.32 -8.33 -12.15
CA ARG A 59 1.76 -8.87 -13.43
C ARG A 59 2.06 -7.76 -14.45
N LEU A 60 2.75 -6.71 -14.02
CA LEU A 60 3.10 -5.60 -14.90
C LEU A 60 3.88 -6.10 -16.11
N THR A 61 3.41 -5.73 -17.29
CA THR A 61 4.03 -6.03 -18.57
C THR A 61 5.23 -5.11 -18.81
N PRO A 62 6.07 -5.40 -19.81
CA PRO A 62 7.12 -4.46 -20.21
C PRO A 62 6.58 -3.08 -20.61
N GLN A 63 5.39 -3.00 -21.20
CA GLN A 63 4.79 -1.73 -21.61
C GLN A 63 4.37 -0.90 -20.39
N ASP A 64 3.79 -1.55 -19.37
CA ASP A 64 3.46 -0.90 -18.10
C ASP A 64 4.71 -0.25 -17.48
N PHE A 65 5.84 -0.97 -17.55
CA PHE A 65 7.10 -0.47 -17.04
C PHE A 65 7.61 0.76 -17.82
N LEU A 66 7.43 0.81 -19.13
CA LEU A 66 7.85 1.97 -19.93
C LEU A 66 7.04 3.22 -19.60
N VAL A 67 5.72 3.06 -19.42
CA VAL A 67 4.84 4.14 -18.96
C VAL A 67 5.31 4.66 -17.60
N LEU A 68 5.53 3.76 -16.64
CA LEU A 68 5.98 4.11 -15.30
C LEU A 68 7.36 4.79 -15.29
N ALA A 69 8.31 4.29 -16.08
CA ALA A 69 9.63 4.88 -16.21
C ALA A 69 9.57 6.29 -16.80
N HIS A 70 8.68 6.54 -17.77
CA HIS A 70 8.49 7.86 -18.36
C HIS A 70 7.93 8.86 -17.33
N LEU A 71 6.93 8.44 -16.57
CA LEU A 71 6.34 9.25 -15.50
C LEU A 71 7.35 9.56 -14.39
N LEU A 72 8.15 8.57 -13.97
CA LEU A 72 9.20 8.77 -12.97
C LEU A 72 10.27 9.74 -13.46
N GLN A 73 10.71 9.60 -14.72
CA GLN A 73 11.66 10.52 -15.32
C GLN A 73 11.14 11.96 -15.34
N ARG A 74 9.84 12.12 -15.64
CA ARG A 74 9.20 13.44 -15.66
C ARG A 74 9.12 14.03 -14.25
N HIS A 75 8.69 13.23 -13.26
CA HIS A 75 8.64 13.67 -11.87
C HIS A 75 10.00 14.18 -11.36
N LEU A 76 11.11 13.55 -11.74
CA LEU A 76 12.46 13.95 -11.32
C LEU A 76 12.99 15.23 -11.99
N ARG A 77 12.35 15.71 -13.07
CA ARG A 77 12.95 16.72 -13.97
C ARG A 77 12.04 17.88 -14.32
N ALA A 78 10.73 17.71 -14.23
CA ALA A 78 9.76 18.73 -14.52
C ALA A 78 9.25 19.35 -13.22
N GLU A 79 9.01 20.66 -13.25
CA GLU A 79 8.30 21.38 -12.17
C GLU A 79 6.87 20.84 -12.01
N ASP A 80 6.27 20.43 -13.13
CA ASP A 80 4.96 19.78 -13.19
C ASP A 80 5.13 18.29 -13.57
N PRO A 81 4.95 17.37 -12.61
CA PRO A 81 5.23 15.96 -12.81
C PRO A 81 4.19 15.26 -13.69
N ALA A 82 2.99 15.85 -13.85
CA ALA A 82 1.92 15.22 -14.60
C ALA A 82 2.06 15.40 -16.11
N VAL A 83 1.49 14.45 -16.86
CA VAL A 83 1.54 14.43 -18.32
C VAL A 83 0.25 13.89 -18.90
N GLN A 84 -0.20 14.51 -19.98
CA GLN A 84 -1.37 14.05 -20.72
C GLN A 84 -1.18 12.63 -21.26
N GLY A 85 -2.23 11.80 -21.20
CA GLY A 85 -2.21 10.41 -21.64
C GLY A 85 -1.75 10.26 -23.09
N ARG A 86 -2.16 11.17 -23.98
CA ARG A 86 -1.68 11.23 -25.37
C ARG A 86 -0.17 11.37 -25.47
N VAL A 87 0.41 12.29 -24.71
CA VAL A 87 1.85 12.55 -24.70
C VAL A 87 2.60 11.37 -24.11
N LEU A 88 2.07 10.80 -23.02
CA LEU A 88 2.63 9.63 -22.34
C LEU A 88 2.67 8.40 -23.25
N LEU A 89 1.54 8.04 -23.87
CA LEU A 89 1.46 6.88 -24.75
C LEU A 89 2.25 7.09 -26.04
N SER A 90 2.28 8.31 -26.58
CA SER A 90 3.12 8.63 -27.75
C SER A 90 4.62 8.53 -27.47
N ALA A 91 5.04 8.56 -26.20
CA ALA A 91 6.42 8.29 -25.81
C ALA A 91 6.76 6.78 -25.80
N VAL A 92 5.74 5.92 -25.69
CA VAL A 92 5.88 4.46 -25.58
C VAL A 92 5.60 3.75 -26.92
N PHE A 93 4.62 4.23 -27.68
CA PHE A 93 4.11 3.62 -28.90
C PHE A 93 4.50 4.39 -30.17
N GLU A 94 4.63 3.68 -31.30
CA GLU A 94 5.15 4.26 -32.55
C GLU A 94 4.07 4.75 -33.50
N THR A 95 2.89 4.13 -33.45
CA THR A 95 1.79 4.42 -34.36
C THR A 95 0.58 4.91 -33.58
N SER A 96 -0.25 5.75 -34.21
CA SER A 96 -1.51 6.20 -33.60
C SER A 96 -2.43 5.03 -33.26
N PHE A 97 -2.37 3.93 -34.03
CA PHE A 97 -3.11 2.71 -33.72
C PHE A 97 -2.63 2.06 -32.42
N GLU A 98 -1.31 1.93 -32.25
CA GLU A 98 -0.73 1.41 -31.01
C GLU A 98 -1.03 2.32 -29.80
N VAL A 99 -1.05 3.64 -29.98
CA VAL A 99 -1.46 4.59 -28.93
C VAL A 99 -2.90 4.31 -28.48
N LEU A 100 -3.82 4.06 -29.43
CA LEU A 100 -5.21 3.72 -29.10
C LEU A 100 -5.30 2.38 -28.37
N THR A 101 -4.54 1.36 -28.79
CA THR A 101 -4.49 0.08 -28.03
C THR A 101 -3.83 0.25 -26.66
N GLY A 102 -2.88 1.19 -26.54
CA GLY A 102 -2.17 1.52 -25.31
C GLY A 102 -3.04 2.20 -24.26
N LEU A 103 -4.23 2.69 -24.63
CA LEU A 103 -5.21 3.22 -23.67
C LEU A 103 -5.57 2.20 -22.59
N ASP A 104 -5.54 0.92 -22.91
CA ASP A 104 -5.79 -0.16 -21.94
C ASP A 104 -4.81 -0.14 -20.76
N LEU A 105 -3.60 0.43 -20.93
CA LEU A 105 -2.63 0.60 -19.87
C LEU A 105 -3.01 1.72 -18.88
N LEU A 106 -3.86 2.67 -19.29
CA LEU A 106 -4.24 3.85 -18.49
C LEU A 106 -5.67 3.78 -17.92
N ARG A 107 -6.46 2.77 -18.31
CA ARG A 107 -7.80 2.51 -17.74
C ARG A 107 -7.74 2.16 -16.26
N ASP A 108 -8.78 2.48 -15.49
CA ASP A 108 -8.81 2.27 -14.03
C ASP A 108 -8.57 0.82 -13.58
N GLY A 109 -8.98 -0.15 -14.39
CA GLY A 109 -8.74 -1.57 -14.14
C GLY A 109 -7.39 -2.09 -14.62
N SER A 110 -6.57 -1.26 -15.27
CA SER A 110 -5.26 -1.67 -15.77
C SER A 110 -4.33 -2.04 -14.62
N PRO A 111 -3.35 -2.94 -14.82
CA PRO A 111 -2.37 -3.26 -13.79
C PRO A 111 -1.66 -2.02 -13.20
N LEU A 112 -1.37 -0.99 -13.99
CA LEU A 112 -0.74 0.25 -13.52
C LEU A 112 -1.65 1.09 -12.61
N ARG A 113 -2.92 1.24 -12.98
CA ARG A 113 -3.90 2.00 -12.20
C ARG A 113 -4.37 1.23 -10.98
N ALA A 114 -4.68 -0.06 -11.14
CA ALA A 114 -5.13 -0.95 -10.06
C ALA A 114 -4.05 -1.23 -9.00
N SER A 115 -2.77 -1.09 -9.36
CA SER A 115 -1.66 -1.14 -8.40
C SER A 115 -1.48 0.16 -7.62
N GLY A 116 -2.12 1.25 -8.05
CA GLY A 116 -1.93 2.59 -7.48
C GLY A 116 -0.58 3.19 -7.80
N LEU A 117 0.19 2.64 -8.76
CA LEU A 117 1.48 3.19 -9.15
C LEU A 117 1.33 4.48 -9.97
N VAL A 118 0.26 4.54 -10.77
CA VAL A 118 -0.08 5.67 -11.63
C VAL A 118 -1.46 6.19 -11.23
N VAL A 119 -1.56 7.49 -11.03
CA VAL A 119 -2.80 8.20 -10.67
C VAL A 119 -3.09 9.28 -11.71
N VAL A 120 -4.35 9.70 -11.78
CA VAL A 120 -4.78 10.83 -12.62
C VAL A 120 -4.55 12.10 -11.79
N ASP A 121 -4.02 13.12 -12.45
CA ASP A 121 -3.68 14.42 -11.88
C ASP A 121 -4.69 15.48 -12.33
N ASP A 122 -5.97 15.15 -12.13
CA ASP A 122 -7.12 16.03 -12.34
C ASP A 122 -8.09 15.81 -11.17
N ASP A 123 -8.89 16.83 -10.85
CA ASP A 123 -9.95 16.73 -9.82
C ASP A 123 -11.06 15.73 -10.23
N GLU A 124 -11.09 15.34 -11.51
CA GLU A 124 -11.97 14.32 -12.05
C GLU A 124 -11.31 12.94 -11.99
N GLU A 125 -11.78 12.07 -11.07
CA GLU A 125 -11.24 10.72 -10.89
C GLU A 125 -11.42 9.81 -12.13
N HIS A 126 -12.42 10.10 -12.97
CA HIS A 126 -12.79 9.30 -14.16
C HIS A 126 -12.89 10.21 -15.38
N PRO A 127 -11.75 10.56 -16.00
CA PRO A 127 -11.78 11.44 -17.16
C PRO A 127 -12.46 10.74 -18.33
N ASP A 128 -13.41 11.44 -18.97
CA ASP A 128 -14.15 10.95 -20.14
C ASP A 128 -13.21 10.64 -21.33
N ASP A 129 -12.08 11.35 -21.40
CA ASP A 129 -11.02 11.12 -22.39
C ASP A 129 -9.66 10.88 -21.73
N LEU A 130 -9.26 9.60 -21.68
CA LEU A 130 -7.96 9.17 -21.17
C LEU A 130 -6.77 9.74 -21.95
N LEU A 131 -6.95 10.24 -23.18
CA LEU A 131 -5.87 10.88 -23.93
C LEU A 131 -5.60 12.31 -23.46
N GLU A 132 -6.64 13.02 -23.01
CA GLU A 132 -6.53 14.40 -22.50
C GLU A 132 -6.25 14.43 -21.01
N ALA A 133 -6.68 13.40 -20.28
CA ALA A 133 -6.39 13.21 -18.86
C ALA A 133 -4.91 13.31 -18.54
N ARG A 134 -4.59 13.91 -17.40
CA ARG A 134 -3.22 14.02 -16.91
C ARG A 134 -2.89 12.87 -15.96
N PHE A 135 -1.71 12.29 -16.08
CA PHE A 135 -1.26 11.18 -15.24
C PHE A 135 0.07 11.51 -14.58
N ARG A 136 0.26 11.01 -13.36
CA ARG A 136 1.53 11.09 -12.62
C ARG A 136 1.80 9.80 -11.84
N VAL A 137 3.03 9.65 -11.37
CA VAL A 137 3.38 8.62 -10.39
C VAL A 137 2.74 8.99 -9.04
N SER A 138 2.20 8.01 -8.33
CA SER A 138 1.72 8.23 -6.96
C SER A 138 2.88 8.45 -5.99
N GLU A 139 2.62 9.16 -4.89
CA GLU A 139 3.61 9.37 -3.83
C GLU A 139 4.04 8.03 -3.22
N GLU A 140 3.10 7.08 -3.05
CA GLU A 140 3.40 5.74 -2.58
C GLU A 140 4.38 5.00 -3.50
N ALA A 141 4.21 5.13 -4.81
CA ALA A 141 5.13 4.54 -5.78
C ALA A 141 6.50 5.23 -5.74
N LEU A 142 6.55 6.56 -5.62
CA LEU A 142 7.81 7.31 -5.51
C LEU A 142 8.62 6.90 -4.28
N ASN A 143 7.95 6.72 -3.14
CA ASN A 143 8.57 6.21 -1.93
C ASN A 143 9.08 4.77 -2.13
N ALA A 144 8.29 3.89 -2.76
CA ALA A 144 8.72 2.54 -3.08
C ALA A 144 9.94 2.51 -4.03
N PHE A 145 10.01 3.43 -5.00
CA PHE A 145 11.18 3.60 -5.88
C PHE A 145 12.41 4.09 -5.12
N ARG A 146 12.23 5.06 -4.21
CA ARG A 146 13.32 5.58 -3.37
C ARG A 146 13.88 4.47 -2.47
N ASP A 147 13.00 3.71 -1.84
CA ASP A 147 13.32 2.55 -1.02
C ASP A 147 14.12 1.51 -1.81
N GLU A 148 13.66 1.14 -3.01
CA GLU A 148 14.39 0.21 -3.87
C GLU A 148 15.78 0.76 -4.26
N ALA A 149 15.88 2.05 -4.60
CA ALA A 149 17.11 2.70 -5.05
C ALA A 149 18.19 2.79 -3.96
N ILE A 150 17.80 3.00 -2.70
CA ILE A 150 18.74 2.98 -1.55
C ILE A 150 19.04 1.56 -1.06
N GLY A 151 18.53 0.52 -1.74
CA GLY A 151 18.67 -0.87 -1.31
C GLY A 151 17.88 -1.18 -0.03
N PHE A 152 16.87 -0.36 0.30
CA PHE A 152 15.90 -0.68 1.32
C PHE A 152 15.03 -1.81 0.82
N VAL A 153 15.42 -3.00 1.24
CA VAL A 153 14.57 -4.16 1.26
C VAL A 153 13.84 -4.08 2.60
N PRO A 154 12.49 -3.96 2.62
CA PRO A 154 11.72 -4.05 3.85
C PRO A 154 12.24 -5.19 4.71
N GLU A 155 12.38 -5.00 6.02
CA GLU A 155 12.84 -6.08 6.91
C GLU A 155 12.05 -7.38 6.70
N ASP A 156 10.79 -7.26 6.27
CA ASP A 156 9.89 -8.33 5.87
C ASP A 156 10.46 -9.26 4.77
N LEU A 157 11.22 -8.70 3.83
CA LEU A 157 11.86 -9.41 2.72
C LEU A 157 13.30 -9.81 3.02
N ARG A 158 14.00 -9.12 3.93
CA ARG A 158 15.32 -9.56 4.44
C ARG A 158 15.18 -10.80 5.33
N ARG A 159 14.05 -10.95 6.03
CA ARG A 159 13.74 -12.07 6.92
C ARG A 159 13.00 -13.22 6.24
N SER A 160 13.01 -13.33 4.91
CA SER A 160 12.47 -14.51 4.20
C SER A 160 13.31 -15.80 4.42
N GLY A 161 14.28 -15.77 5.33
CA GLY A 161 15.14 -16.91 5.67
C GLY A 161 14.87 -17.52 7.04
N VAL A 162 13.95 -16.97 7.84
CA VAL A 162 13.60 -17.57 9.15
C VAL A 162 12.09 -17.78 9.20
N ASP A 163 11.68 -18.96 8.75
CA ASP A 163 10.27 -19.39 8.74
C ASP A 163 9.66 -19.48 10.15
N ARG A 164 10.44 -19.32 11.23
CA ARG A 164 9.98 -19.35 12.63
C ARG A 164 10.32 -18.07 13.40
N TYR A 165 9.70 -17.87 14.54
CA TYR A 165 10.11 -16.86 15.51
C TYR A 165 11.21 -17.41 16.39
N ALA A 166 12.33 -16.70 16.49
CA ALA A 166 13.40 -17.08 17.41
C ALA A 166 13.08 -16.73 18.88
N SER A 167 12.15 -15.78 19.08
CA SER A 167 11.75 -15.32 20.42
C SER A 167 10.38 -14.63 20.39
N ASN A 168 9.77 -14.48 21.57
CA ASN A 168 8.55 -13.66 21.75
C ASN A 168 8.76 -12.21 21.29
N ARG A 169 9.98 -11.67 21.44
CA ARG A 169 10.30 -10.30 21.01
C ARG A 169 10.10 -10.12 19.50
N GLU A 170 10.51 -11.10 18.69
CA GLU A 170 10.29 -11.03 17.23
C GLU A 170 8.81 -11.08 16.88
N PHE A 171 8.02 -11.87 17.61
CA PHE A 171 6.58 -11.93 17.44
C PHE A 171 5.91 -10.58 17.76
N LEU A 172 6.30 -9.94 18.88
CA LEU A 172 5.79 -8.61 19.24
C LEU A 172 6.17 -7.52 18.21
N ILE A 173 7.32 -7.64 17.55
CA ILE A 173 7.70 -6.73 16.46
C ILE A 173 6.73 -6.87 15.28
N ASP A 174 6.40 -8.10 14.87
CA ASP A 174 5.46 -8.34 13.78
C ASP A 174 4.05 -7.84 14.14
N LEU A 175 3.62 -7.98 15.40
CA LEU A 175 2.36 -7.40 15.89
C LEU A 175 2.37 -5.87 15.90
N ARG A 176 3.50 -5.24 16.18
CA ARG A 176 3.66 -3.78 16.08
C ARG A 176 3.55 -3.28 14.64
N ILE A 177 4.19 -3.98 13.70
CA ILE A 177 4.07 -3.66 12.28
C ILE A 177 2.60 -3.77 11.86
N LEU A 178 1.93 -4.84 12.27
CA LEU A 178 0.51 -5.05 12.01
C LEU A 178 -0.34 -3.91 12.60
N HIS A 179 -0.17 -3.57 13.88
CA HIS A 179 -0.85 -2.47 14.54
C HIS A 179 -0.71 -1.14 13.79
N ASN A 180 0.50 -0.80 13.34
CA ASN A 180 0.74 0.40 12.54
C ASN A 180 -0.03 0.38 11.22
N LEU A 181 -0.11 -0.76 10.53
CA LEU A 181 -0.91 -0.89 9.30
C LEU A 181 -2.41 -0.69 9.55
N TYR A 182 -2.93 -1.19 10.68
CA TYR A 182 -4.31 -0.95 11.09
C TYR A 182 -4.56 0.53 11.39
N LYS A 183 -3.63 1.19 12.09
CA LYS A 183 -3.70 2.62 12.40
C LYS A 183 -3.73 3.47 11.12
N GLU A 184 -2.77 3.23 10.22
CA GLU A 184 -2.70 3.91 8.91
C GLU A 184 -3.99 3.71 8.09
N ARG A 185 -4.55 2.49 8.10
CA ARG A 185 -5.82 2.21 7.41
C ARG A 185 -6.96 3.00 8.04
N SER A 186 -7.08 2.99 9.37
CA SER A 186 -8.13 3.68 10.09
C SER A 186 -8.13 5.18 9.79
N GLU A 187 -6.96 5.82 9.83
CA GLU A 187 -6.77 7.24 9.51
C GLU A 187 -7.19 7.56 8.06
N ARG A 188 -6.88 6.66 7.12
CA ARG A 188 -7.21 6.84 5.70
C ARG A 188 -8.69 6.60 5.38
N VAL A 189 -9.34 5.67 6.07
CA VAL A 189 -10.75 5.31 5.87
C VAL A 189 -11.68 6.29 6.56
N PHE A 190 -11.41 6.61 7.83
CA PHE A 190 -12.32 7.38 8.70
C PHE A 190 -11.87 8.81 8.96
N HIS A 191 -11.18 9.42 7.98
CA HIS A 191 -10.67 10.78 8.09
C HIS A 191 -11.82 11.78 8.37
N PRO A 192 -11.73 12.62 9.41
CA PRO A 192 -12.82 13.52 9.82
C PRO A 192 -13.33 14.42 8.68
N ASP A 193 -12.40 14.95 7.87
CA ASP A 193 -12.71 15.88 6.77
C ASP A 193 -13.37 15.24 5.53
N ARG A 194 -13.63 13.92 5.53
CA ARG A 194 -14.23 13.23 4.38
C ARG A 194 -15.76 13.10 4.45
N TRP A 195 -16.39 13.46 5.56
CA TRP A 195 -17.85 13.37 5.68
C TRP A 195 -18.59 14.20 4.62
N ASP A 196 -17.97 15.27 4.12
CA ASP A 196 -18.55 16.13 3.07
C ASP A 196 -18.49 15.52 1.66
N ARG A 197 -17.81 14.37 1.45
CA ARG A 197 -17.58 13.76 0.12
C ARG A 197 -18.33 12.43 -0.11
N LEU A 198 -19.32 12.12 0.72
CA LEU A 198 -19.91 10.78 0.92
C LEU A 198 -20.61 10.11 -0.28
N HIS A 199 -20.67 10.67 -1.49
CA HIS A 199 -21.56 10.16 -2.54
C HIS A 199 -20.92 9.79 -3.89
N SER A 200 -19.60 9.82 -4.07
CA SER A 200 -19.05 9.69 -5.43
C SER A 200 -17.65 9.05 -5.57
N THR A 201 -17.26 8.11 -4.70
CA THR A 201 -15.98 7.38 -4.86
C THR A 201 -16.18 5.86 -4.89
N PRO A 202 -15.99 5.17 -6.04
CA PRO A 202 -16.07 3.70 -6.12
C PRO A 202 -14.81 2.96 -5.61
N LEU A 203 -13.73 3.68 -5.27
CA LEU A 203 -12.51 3.12 -4.71
C LEU A 203 -12.53 3.20 -3.18
N SER A 204 -12.79 2.05 -2.52
CA SER A 204 -12.69 1.91 -1.06
C SER A 204 -11.31 2.38 -0.56
N PRO A 205 -11.23 3.52 0.16
CA PRO A 205 -9.99 4.02 0.73
C PRO A 205 -9.35 2.91 1.58
N GLY A 206 -8.03 2.74 1.50
CA GLY A 206 -7.36 1.72 2.31
C GLY A 206 -7.44 0.28 1.79
N ARG A 207 -8.04 -0.01 0.62
CA ARG A 207 -8.02 -1.37 0.02
C ARG A 207 -6.62 -1.98 -0.09
N GLY A 208 -5.61 -1.16 -0.44
CA GLY A 208 -4.21 -1.57 -0.46
C GLY A 208 -3.68 -1.96 0.93
N LEU A 209 -4.06 -1.19 1.96
CA LEU A 209 -3.70 -1.46 3.35
C LEU A 209 -4.40 -2.71 3.89
N THR A 210 -5.68 -2.93 3.59
CA THR A 210 -6.40 -4.17 3.95
C THR A 210 -5.68 -5.40 3.41
N ARG A 211 -5.24 -5.38 2.15
CA ARG A 211 -4.46 -6.49 1.56
C ARG A 211 -3.09 -6.67 2.23
N ARG A 212 -2.42 -5.58 2.60
CA ARG A 212 -1.13 -5.63 3.33
C ARG A 212 -1.33 -6.25 4.71
N ILE A 213 -2.39 -5.86 5.43
CA ILE A 213 -2.81 -6.44 6.71
C ILE A 213 -3.05 -7.95 6.57
N GLU A 214 -3.87 -8.38 5.61
CA GLU A 214 -4.15 -9.81 5.37
C GLU A 214 -2.87 -10.60 5.03
N THR A 215 -1.95 -9.98 4.28
CA THR A 215 -0.66 -10.59 3.94
C THR A 215 0.24 -10.72 5.17
N MET A 216 0.26 -9.69 6.01
CA MET A 216 1.02 -9.70 7.26
C MET A 216 0.46 -10.74 8.23
N TRP A 217 -0.86 -10.85 8.37
CA TRP A 217 -1.49 -11.90 9.17
C TRP A 217 -1.15 -13.31 8.70
N ARG A 218 -1.24 -13.57 7.38
CA ARG A 218 -0.82 -14.87 6.81
C ARG A 218 0.63 -15.19 7.15
N ARG A 219 1.52 -14.21 7.08
CA ARG A 219 2.92 -14.37 7.47
C ARG A 219 3.05 -14.66 8.96
N VAL A 220 2.37 -13.90 9.82
CA VAL A 220 2.39 -14.11 11.28
C VAL A 220 1.94 -15.52 11.63
N ARG A 221 0.81 -15.98 11.07
CA ARG A 221 0.29 -17.34 11.23
C ARG A 221 1.29 -18.40 10.77
N THR A 222 1.82 -18.25 9.55
CA THR A 222 2.81 -19.17 8.99
C THR A 222 4.05 -19.26 9.89
N ARG A 223 4.56 -18.12 10.38
CA ARG A 223 5.73 -18.10 11.27
C ARG A 223 5.46 -18.74 12.62
N LEU A 224 4.27 -18.50 13.18
CA LEU A 224 3.84 -19.16 14.41
C LEU A 224 3.77 -20.68 14.21
N ASP A 225 3.21 -21.17 13.10
CA ASP A 225 3.09 -22.61 12.79
C ASP A 225 4.43 -23.34 12.75
N HIS A 226 5.49 -22.68 12.29
CA HIS A 226 6.84 -23.26 12.24
C HIS A 226 7.64 -23.03 13.54
N SER A 227 7.09 -22.35 14.53
CA SER A 227 7.76 -22.06 15.80
C SER A 227 7.45 -23.15 16.83
N GLU A 228 8.43 -24.03 17.10
CA GLU A 228 8.31 -25.17 18.03
C GLU A 228 7.84 -24.75 19.44
N ASP A 229 8.33 -23.60 19.94
CA ASP A 229 8.04 -23.09 21.28
C ASP A 229 6.94 -22.01 21.30
N ARG A 230 6.10 -21.90 20.26
CA ARG A 230 5.06 -20.85 20.17
C ARG A 230 4.10 -20.83 21.37
N ALA A 231 3.82 -22.00 21.95
CA ALA A 231 2.95 -22.14 23.12
C ALA A 231 3.55 -21.50 24.39
N ARG A 232 4.84 -21.14 24.39
CA ARG A 232 5.48 -20.41 25.48
C ARG A 232 5.40 -18.90 25.32
N PHE A 233 5.02 -18.39 24.14
CA PHE A 233 4.92 -16.96 23.92
C PHE A 233 3.70 -16.42 24.67
N PRO A 234 3.86 -15.47 25.61
CA PRO A 234 2.76 -14.98 26.44
C PRO A 234 1.57 -14.49 25.62
N ALA A 235 1.82 -13.70 24.58
CA ALA A 235 0.76 -13.19 23.70
C ALA A 235 0.05 -14.32 22.92
N VAL A 236 0.74 -15.41 22.56
CA VAL A 236 0.12 -16.57 21.91
C VAL A 236 -0.75 -17.35 22.90
N ARG A 237 -0.26 -17.56 24.12
CA ARG A 237 -1.03 -18.21 25.18
C ARG A 237 -2.30 -17.43 25.47
N PHE A 238 -2.19 -16.13 25.65
CA PHE A 238 -3.30 -15.23 25.88
C PHE A 238 -4.35 -15.30 24.75
N MET A 239 -3.93 -15.25 23.48
CA MET A 239 -4.85 -15.42 22.36
C MET A 239 -5.61 -16.75 22.40
N VAL A 240 -4.90 -17.86 22.66
CA VAL A 240 -5.49 -19.21 22.64
C VAL A 240 -6.43 -19.42 23.83
N GLU A 241 -6.02 -18.98 25.02
CA GLU A 241 -6.77 -19.11 26.26
C GLU A 241 -8.12 -18.38 26.19
N TYR A 242 -8.13 -17.19 25.61
CA TYR A 242 -9.33 -16.36 25.47
C TYR A 242 -10.00 -16.48 24.08
N MET A 243 -9.49 -17.36 23.22
CA MET A 243 -9.98 -17.58 21.85
C MET A 243 -10.15 -16.29 21.03
N LEU A 244 -9.18 -15.39 21.12
CA LEU A 244 -9.25 -14.08 20.49
C LEU A 244 -9.17 -14.17 18.97
N THR A 245 -10.06 -13.45 18.31
CA THR A 245 -10.01 -13.21 16.86
C THR A 245 -8.94 -12.19 16.49
N GLU A 246 -8.55 -12.13 15.21
CA GLU A 246 -7.57 -11.15 14.70
C GLU A 246 -7.94 -9.69 15.06
N PRO A 247 -9.20 -9.21 14.89
CA PRO A 247 -9.61 -7.87 15.33
C PRO A 247 -9.47 -7.66 16.84
N GLU A 248 -9.88 -8.63 17.66
CA GLU A 248 -9.82 -8.54 19.12
C GLU A 248 -8.37 -8.47 19.60
N MET A 249 -7.47 -9.24 18.98
CA MET A 249 -6.04 -9.15 19.26
C MET A 249 -5.48 -7.77 18.93
N VAL A 250 -5.86 -7.17 17.80
CA VAL A 250 -5.38 -5.84 17.41
C VAL A 250 -5.83 -4.78 18.40
N ILE A 251 -7.05 -4.87 18.94
CA ILE A 251 -7.53 -3.97 19.99
C ILE A 251 -6.66 -4.09 21.25
N VAL A 252 -6.40 -5.33 21.71
CA VAL A 252 -5.55 -5.57 22.89
C VAL A 252 -4.13 -5.04 22.67
N VAL A 253 -3.53 -5.35 21.51
CA VAL A 253 -2.18 -4.89 21.14
C VAL A 253 -2.13 -3.36 21.05
N HIS A 254 -3.19 -2.73 20.52
CA HIS A 254 -3.27 -1.28 20.44
C HIS A 254 -3.24 -0.64 21.82
N LEU A 255 -4.10 -1.08 22.74
CA LEU A 255 -4.16 -0.55 24.10
C LEU A 255 -2.84 -0.79 24.85
N LEU A 256 -2.25 -1.98 24.72
CA LEU A 256 -0.95 -2.29 25.31
C LEU A 256 0.14 -1.33 24.81
N PHE A 257 0.19 -1.06 23.51
CA PHE A 257 1.17 -0.12 22.96
C PHE A 257 0.86 1.33 23.32
N LYS A 258 -0.41 1.71 23.42
CA LYS A 258 -0.83 3.04 23.88
C LYS A 258 -0.33 3.28 25.31
N GLU A 259 -0.53 2.31 26.19
CA GLU A 259 -0.04 2.38 27.57
C GLU A 259 1.50 2.44 27.63
N LEU A 260 2.18 1.53 26.93
CA LEU A 260 3.65 1.42 26.99
C LEU A 260 4.39 2.60 26.34
N TYR A 261 3.86 3.19 25.27
CA TYR A 261 4.58 4.22 24.49
C TYR A 261 4.00 5.62 24.63
N GLU A 262 2.69 5.76 24.84
CA GLU A 262 2.04 7.06 24.96
C GLU A 262 1.80 7.44 26.43
N GLY A 263 1.99 6.49 27.38
CA GLY A 263 1.75 6.71 28.80
C GLY A 263 0.27 6.88 29.14
N SER A 264 -0.63 6.51 28.22
CA SER A 264 -2.07 6.52 28.41
C SER A 264 -2.62 5.11 28.25
N ALA A 265 -3.28 4.59 29.29
CA ALA A 265 -3.95 3.30 29.24
C ALA A 265 -5.31 3.35 28.51
N TYR A 266 -5.77 4.56 28.12
CA TYR A 266 -7.14 4.81 27.69
C TYR A 266 -7.25 5.11 26.19
N ALA A 267 -8.26 4.54 25.55
CA ALA A 267 -8.69 4.89 24.20
C ALA A 267 -10.22 4.96 24.10
N ASP A 268 -10.72 5.78 23.17
CA ASP A 268 -12.15 5.84 22.94
C ASP A 268 -12.65 4.54 22.28
N ALA A 269 -13.82 4.05 22.69
CA ALA A 269 -14.41 2.87 22.06
C ALA A 269 -14.56 3.04 20.54
N VAL A 270 -14.88 4.25 20.06
CA VAL A 270 -14.97 4.55 18.63
C VAL A 270 -13.62 4.45 17.92
N GLU A 271 -12.52 4.84 18.57
CA GLU A 271 -11.16 4.72 18.03
C GLU A 271 -10.82 3.24 17.81
N LEU A 272 -11.11 2.39 18.80
CA LEU A 272 -10.83 0.96 18.74
C LEU A 272 -11.65 0.24 17.65
N VAL A 273 -12.94 0.58 17.51
CA VAL A 273 -13.79 0.00 16.47
C VAL A 273 -13.35 0.48 15.08
N ARG A 274 -13.01 1.76 14.91
CA ARG A 274 -12.46 2.30 13.65
C ARG A 274 -11.16 1.61 13.27
N LEU A 275 -10.26 1.42 14.24
CA LEU A 275 -8.98 0.77 14.04
C LEU A 275 -9.14 -0.56 13.28
N VAL A 276 -10.03 -1.42 13.74
CA VAL A 276 -10.20 -2.77 13.19
C VAL A 276 -11.13 -2.86 11.99
N SER A 277 -11.78 -1.77 11.59
CA SER A 277 -12.75 -1.76 10.48
C SER A 277 -12.11 -1.32 9.16
N ALA A 278 -12.46 -1.98 8.06
CA ALA A 278 -11.98 -1.61 6.72
C ALA A 278 -12.90 -0.59 6.03
N ASP A 279 -14.15 -0.49 6.45
CA ASP A 279 -15.19 0.38 5.90
C ASP A 279 -16.31 0.62 6.94
N GLU A 280 -17.32 1.42 6.58
CA GLU A 280 -18.44 1.75 7.46
C GLU A 280 -19.34 0.56 7.81
N ALA A 281 -19.53 -0.37 6.87
CA ALA A 281 -20.34 -1.57 7.13
C ALA A 281 -19.67 -2.44 8.20
N GLN A 282 -18.37 -2.67 8.07
CA GLN A 282 -17.58 -3.34 9.09
C GLN A 282 -17.53 -2.55 10.40
N LEU A 283 -17.52 -1.22 10.35
CA LEU A 283 -17.57 -0.40 11.56
C LEU A 283 -18.82 -0.70 12.38
N ILE A 284 -20.00 -0.80 11.73
CA ILE A 284 -21.26 -1.15 12.40
C ILE A 284 -21.19 -2.57 12.98
N ASP A 285 -20.69 -3.54 12.20
CA ASP A 285 -20.60 -4.93 12.64
C ASP A 285 -19.61 -5.12 13.81
N ASN A 286 -18.49 -4.39 13.80
CA ASN A 286 -17.43 -4.48 14.79
C ASN A 286 -17.77 -3.77 16.11
N ARG A 287 -18.88 -3.02 16.19
CA ARG A 287 -19.35 -2.45 17.47
C ARG A 287 -19.55 -3.52 18.52
N LYS A 288 -19.94 -4.74 18.10
CA LYS A 288 -20.14 -5.90 18.98
C LYS A 288 -18.87 -6.36 19.71
N LEU A 289 -17.68 -5.89 19.32
CA LEU A 289 -16.42 -6.23 19.99
C LEU A 289 -16.27 -5.56 21.36
N ILE A 290 -16.88 -4.38 21.55
CA ILE A 290 -16.73 -3.56 22.77
C ILE A 290 -18.00 -3.55 23.65
N VAL A 291 -19.13 -4.08 23.17
CA VAL A 291 -20.36 -4.19 23.97
C VAL A 291 -20.22 -5.20 25.12
N PRO A 292 -21.05 -5.13 26.19
CA PRO A 292 -20.93 -6.01 27.37
C PRO A 292 -20.88 -7.52 27.08
N HIS A 293 -21.51 -7.97 25.99
CA HIS A 293 -21.53 -9.38 25.59
C HIS A 293 -20.42 -9.77 24.59
N GLY A 294 -19.60 -8.81 24.15
CA GLY A 294 -18.43 -9.07 23.31
C GLY A 294 -17.42 -9.95 24.04
N ALA A 295 -16.61 -10.72 23.30
CA ALA A 295 -15.68 -11.68 23.92
C ALA A 295 -14.64 -10.97 24.82
N LEU A 296 -14.17 -9.79 24.42
CA LEU A 296 -13.22 -8.98 25.19
C LEU A 296 -13.77 -8.54 26.55
N ARG A 297 -15.07 -8.22 26.64
CA ARG A 297 -15.72 -7.86 27.92
C ARG A 297 -16.12 -9.08 28.73
N ARG A 298 -16.62 -10.14 28.10
CA ARG A 298 -16.95 -11.41 28.79
C ARG A 298 -15.72 -12.09 29.38
N GLY A 299 -14.56 -11.94 28.75
CA GLY A 299 -13.29 -12.42 29.26
C GLY A 299 -12.63 -11.48 30.27
N GLU A 300 -13.29 -10.37 30.65
CA GLU A 300 -12.75 -9.35 31.56
C GLU A 300 -11.38 -8.80 31.11
N ILE A 301 -11.13 -8.79 29.80
CA ILE A 301 -9.90 -8.27 29.19
C ILE A 301 -9.95 -6.75 29.08
N LEU A 302 -11.14 -6.22 28.81
CA LEU A 302 -11.40 -4.79 28.67
C LEU A 302 -12.31 -4.26 29.78
N ASN A 303 -11.87 -3.15 30.37
CA ASN A 303 -12.68 -2.30 31.21
C ASN A 303 -13.23 -1.13 30.38
N VAL A 304 -14.48 -0.76 30.64
CA VAL A 304 -15.16 0.38 30.00
C VAL A 304 -15.78 1.21 31.10
N GLU A 305 -15.35 2.47 31.26
CA GLU A 305 -15.71 3.27 32.44
C GLU A 305 -17.19 3.66 32.50
N ALA A 306 -17.83 3.87 31.34
CA ALA A 306 -19.26 4.18 31.23
C ALA A 306 -20.02 3.07 30.49
N MET A 307 -21.27 2.78 30.90
CA MET A 307 -22.14 1.89 30.13
C MET A 307 -22.32 2.43 28.71
N ILE A 308 -21.94 1.62 27.72
CA ILE A 308 -22.21 1.89 26.31
C ILE A 308 -23.68 1.56 26.06
N GLU A 309 -24.55 2.57 26.12
CA GLU A 309 -25.95 2.44 25.71
C GLU A 309 -26.08 2.73 24.20
N GLY A 310 -26.43 1.69 23.42
CA GLY A 310 -27.03 1.80 22.10
C GLY A 310 -26.17 2.42 20.98
N ARG A 311 -25.80 3.69 21.07
CA ARG A 311 -25.14 4.51 20.02
C ARG A 311 -23.89 5.25 20.50
N ASP A 312 -23.66 5.36 21.80
CA ASP A 312 -22.55 6.16 22.35
C ASP A 312 -21.27 5.34 22.45
N LEU A 313 -20.33 5.58 21.53
CA LEU A 313 -18.98 4.98 21.53
C LEU A 313 -17.93 5.95 22.10
N THR A 314 -18.35 6.90 22.93
CA THR A 314 -17.50 7.90 23.59
C THR A 314 -16.95 7.41 24.93
N SER A 315 -17.27 6.19 25.35
CA SER A 315 -16.71 5.62 26.58
C SER A 315 -15.23 5.33 26.42
N GLU A 316 -14.46 5.66 27.46
CA GLU A 316 -13.07 5.29 27.57
C GLU A 316 -12.93 3.79 27.85
N VAL A 317 -11.98 3.16 27.17
CA VAL A 317 -11.67 1.74 27.22
C VAL A 317 -10.21 1.55 27.56
N HIS A 318 -9.91 0.64 28.47
CA HIS A 318 -8.55 0.26 28.86
C HIS A 318 -8.44 -1.26 29.08
N LEU A 319 -7.22 -1.79 29.10
CA LEU A 319 -6.97 -3.18 29.47
C LEU A 319 -7.21 -3.37 30.97
N ALA A 320 -7.74 -4.51 31.36
CA ALA A 320 -7.80 -4.87 32.78
C ALA A 320 -6.39 -5.08 33.35
N ASP A 321 -6.18 -4.71 34.62
CA ASP A 321 -4.86 -4.75 35.27
C ASP A 321 -4.13 -6.08 35.11
N TRP A 322 -4.86 -7.20 35.22
CA TRP A 322 -4.29 -8.54 35.12
C TRP A 322 -3.72 -8.89 33.72
N VAL A 323 -4.11 -8.15 32.68
CA VAL A 323 -3.63 -8.35 31.30
C VAL A 323 -2.23 -7.76 31.11
N VAL A 324 -1.89 -6.72 31.87
CA VAL A 324 -0.65 -5.94 31.72
C VAL A 324 0.42 -6.38 32.74
N LEU A 325 0.04 -7.14 33.77
CA LEU A 325 0.89 -7.61 34.88
C LEU A 325 1.81 -8.80 34.58
#